data_AF-A0A933FWD0-F1
#
_entry.id   AF-A0A933FWD0-F1
#
_cell.length_a   1.000
_cell.length_b   1.000
_cell.length_c   1.000
_cell.angle_alpha   90.00
_cell.angle_beta   90.00
_cell.angle_gamma   90.00
#
_symmetry.space_group_name_H-M   'P 1'
#
loop_
_entity.id
_entity.type
_entity.pdbx_description
1 polymer ?
#
loop_
_entity_poly.entity_id
_entity_poly.type
_entity_poly.pdbx_seq_one_letter_code
_entity_poly.pdbx_strand_id
1 'polypeptide(L)'
;MNSKTIIYGWLFIAGLSLEAAGQSGSLQALIDKAPPGGRVTVSSGVYSGNIAINKRLSIRGEGWPIIRGDSTTSVVSIQADSCVLEGFIIERSGDNLMHEDAGVFLKGSHSVIRGNQLRDVLFGVYLLEADSNTIEENRITGRRKEDLGQRGSGIHIWNSNYNTFTGNIITEARDGFYIQYAHHTQIERNEVFGLRYGVHYMYADSNAFIRNTFSDNVAGAAIMYSTGITMRHNVFSRNRGFSSFGILFQDCHGMVADSNVISDNVVGMFFEATTDNIFRHNIVAQNDIALQMFQNSTGNVFTENNFIDNISPLSIVGRKTETRWSVNGQGNFWSSYEGYDMNGDGVGDVPMKVQNVFQYLEGRSANLRLYLYSPASQALAAAAKAFPIIEINSEVDGFPLMRPVDLRNMPALRKAKELMRPGETARTGAGAWLAVPLLSATLIGFFCHRITRRGKV
;
A
#
# COMPACT_ATOMS: atom_id res chain seq x y z
N MET A 1 17.80 67.37 7.71
CA MET A 1 17.39 65.97 7.41
C MET A 1 16.84 65.36 8.69
N ASN A 2 15.52 65.42 8.89
CA ASN A 2 14.86 64.87 10.09
C ASN A 2 14.44 63.43 9.81
N SER A 3 15.11 62.49 10.48
CA SER A 3 14.78 61.06 10.47
C SER A 3 13.50 60.82 11.27
N LYS A 4 12.44 60.40 10.57
CA LYS A 4 11.21 59.85 11.17
C LYS A 4 11.45 58.37 11.47
N THR A 5 11.50 58.02 12.74
CA THR A 5 11.47 56.62 13.18
C THR A 5 10.01 56.14 13.11
N ILE A 6 9.72 55.24 12.17
CA ILE A 6 8.43 54.56 12.05
C ILE A 6 8.49 53.31 12.93
N ILE A 7 7.70 53.29 14.00
CA ILE A 7 7.48 52.12 14.84
C ILE A 7 6.43 51.25 14.14
N TYR A 8 6.83 50.09 13.62
CA TYR A 8 5.90 49.05 13.17
C TYR A 8 5.33 48.33 14.40
N GLY A 9 4.14 48.75 14.82
CA GLY A 9 3.34 48.02 15.80
C GLY A 9 2.85 46.70 15.19
N TRP A 10 3.30 45.58 15.76
CA TRP A 10 2.74 44.27 15.48
C TRP A 10 1.34 44.19 16.08
N LEU A 11 0.31 44.14 15.23
CA LEU A 11 -1.05 43.81 15.65
C LEU A 11 -1.10 42.32 16.03
N PHE A 12 -0.99 42.03 17.32
CA PHE A 12 -1.40 40.73 17.86
C PHE A 12 -2.92 40.62 17.74
N ILE A 13 -3.41 39.88 16.75
CA ILE A 13 -4.81 39.42 16.75
C ILE A 13 -4.90 38.36 17.84
N ALA A 14 -5.39 38.77 19.02
CA ALA A 14 -5.73 37.85 20.09
C ALA A 14 -6.87 36.94 19.61
N GLY A 15 -6.54 35.69 19.29
CA GLY A 15 -7.53 34.66 19.00
C GLY A 15 -8.39 34.43 20.24
N LEU A 16 -9.71 34.64 20.13
CA LEU A 16 -10.64 34.22 21.16
C LEU A 16 -10.57 32.69 21.27
N SER A 17 -10.09 32.20 22.41
CA SER A 17 -10.16 30.81 22.84
C SER A 17 -11.48 30.61 23.58
N LEU A 18 -12.39 29.78 23.04
CA LEU A 18 -13.54 29.28 23.77
C LEU A 18 -13.15 27.93 24.38
N GLU A 19 -13.06 27.88 25.72
CA GLU A 19 -12.87 26.64 26.48
C GLU A 19 -14.24 26.09 26.92
N ALA A 20 -14.46 24.78 26.72
CA ALA A 20 -15.68 24.11 27.12
C ALA A 20 -15.42 23.10 28.23
N ALA A 21 -15.75 23.46 29.47
CA ALA A 21 -15.86 22.48 30.55
C ALA A 21 -17.08 21.57 30.32
N GLY A 22 -16.88 20.26 30.55
CA GLY A 22 -17.87 19.23 30.28
C GLY A 22 -19.22 19.43 31.01
N GLN A 23 -20.26 18.96 30.33
CA GLN A 23 -21.69 18.90 30.72
C GLN A 23 -22.50 20.20 30.55
N SER A 24 -23.13 20.32 29.35
CA SER A 24 -24.43 20.97 29.06
C SER A 24 -24.45 21.78 27.74
N GLY A 25 -23.33 21.97 27.05
CA GLY A 25 -23.29 22.66 25.76
C GLY A 25 -23.26 21.72 24.57
N SER A 26 -24.10 21.96 23.55
CA SER A 26 -23.92 21.34 22.23
C SER A 26 -22.60 21.83 21.61
N LEU A 27 -21.74 20.91 21.15
CA LEU A 27 -20.51 21.28 20.43
C LEU A 27 -20.83 22.17 19.22
N GLN A 28 -21.96 21.94 18.57
CA GLN A 28 -22.44 22.78 17.47
C GLN A 28 -22.61 24.24 17.91
N ALA A 29 -23.16 24.50 19.11
CA ALA A 29 -23.34 25.87 19.59
C ALA A 29 -22.00 26.61 19.79
N LEU A 30 -20.94 25.90 20.19
CA LEU A 30 -19.59 26.47 20.29
C LEU A 30 -19.02 26.79 18.92
N ILE A 31 -19.20 25.89 17.96
CA ILE A 31 -18.83 26.09 16.55
C ILE A 31 -19.57 27.30 15.97
N ASP A 32 -20.87 27.40 16.20
CA ASP A 32 -21.71 28.47 15.70
C ASP A 32 -21.32 29.84 16.29
N LYS A 33 -20.93 29.89 17.56
CA LYS A 33 -20.49 31.11 18.24
C LYS A 33 -19.10 31.58 17.81
N ALA A 34 -18.21 30.67 17.40
CA ALA A 34 -16.84 31.03 17.02
C ALA A 34 -16.81 31.94 15.76
N PRO A 35 -15.97 32.98 15.70
CA PRO A 35 -15.83 33.77 14.49
C PRO A 35 -15.16 32.96 13.37
N PRO A 36 -15.42 33.24 12.08
CA PRO A 36 -14.65 32.66 10.98
C PRO A 36 -13.14 32.88 11.15
N GLY A 37 -12.34 31.85 10.90
CA GLY A 37 -10.91 31.79 11.19
C GLY A 37 -10.57 31.57 12.67
N GLY A 38 -11.57 31.51 13.56
CA GLY A 38 -11.41 31.32 14.99
C GLY A 38 -10.97 29.91 15.39
N ARG A 39 -10.60 29.77 16.66
CA ARG A 39 -10.22 28.50 17.28
C ARG A 39 -11.26 28.07 18.31
N VAL A 40 -11.64 26.79 18.29
CA VAL A 40 -12.50 26.16 19.28
C VAL A 40 -11.69 25.07 19.97
N THR A 41 -11.49 25.20 21.28
CA THR A 41 -10.80 24.18 22.09
C THR A 41 -11.84 23.39 22.87
N VAL A 42 -11.85 22.08 22.68
CA VAL A 42 -12.83 21.16 23.25
C VAL A 42 -12.14 20.28 24.27
N SER A 43 -12.48 20.43 25.54
CA SER A 43 -11.93 19.59 26.61
C SER A 43 -12.55 18.19 26.57
N SER A 44 -11.89 17.22 27.19
CA SER A 44 -12.35 15.84 27.30
C SER A 44 -13.82 15.76 27.77
N GLY A 45 -14.63 14.99 27.04
CA GLY A 45 -16.05 14.84 27.29
C GLY A 45 -16.73 14.06 26.17
N VAL A 46 -18.02 13.76 26.32
CA VAL A 46 -18.84 13.16 25.26
C VAL A 46 -19.82 14.21 24.74
N TYR A 47 -19.69 14.53 23.45
CA TYR A 47 -20.54 15.48 22.73
C TYR A 47 -21.43 14.68 21.79
N SER A 48 -22.72 14.61 22.09
CA SER A 48 -23.68 13.81 21.31
C SER A 48 -24.26 14.62 20.15
N GLY A 49 -24.45 13.96 19.02
CA GLY A 49 -25.02 14.52 17.81
C GLY A 49 -23.95 14.80 16.75
N ASN A 50 -24.42 14.93 15.51
CA ASN A 50 -23.59 15.24 14.36
C ASN A 50 -23.32 16.76 14.32
N ILE A 51 -22.17 17.16 13.78
CA ILE A 51 -21.77 18.57 13.70
C ILE A 51 -21.46 19.00 12.26
N ALA A 52 -21.70 20.28 11.97
CA ALA A 52 -21.41 20.91 10.68
C ALA A 52 -20.49 22.12 10.85
N ILE A 53 -19.45 22.18 10.02
CA ILE A 53 -18.43 23.22 9.99
C ILE A 53 -18.53 23.94 8.65
N ASN A 54 -19.31 25.03 8.65
CA ASN A 54 -19.67 25.80 7.46
C ASN A 54 -18.88 27.11 7.31
N LYS A 55 -17.88 27.32 8.17
CA LYS A 55 -16.97 28.46 8.11
C LYS A 55 -15.58 27.98 8.50
N ARG A 56 -14.54 28.65 7.96
CA ARG A 56 -13.14 28.37 8.29
C ARG A 56 -12.97 28.32 9.80
N LEU A 57 -12.52 27.21 10.36
CA LEU A 57 -12.31 27.05 11.80
C LEU A 57 -11.15 26.10 12.10
N SER A 58 -10.47 26.34 13.23
CA SER A 58 -9.56 25.37 13.83
C SER A 58 -10.22 24.80 15.08
N ILE A 59 -10.52 23.51 15.07
CA ILE A 59 -11.20 22.80 16.15
C ILE A 59 -10.24 21.76 16.70
N ARG A 60 -9.90 21.92 17.98
CA ARG A 60 -8.89 21.11 18.67
C ARG A 60 -9.48 20.44 19.90
N GLY A 61 -9.33 19.13 19.98
CA GLY A 61 -9.65 18.33 21.15
C GLY A 61 -8.45 18.24 22.09
N GLU A 62 -8.71 18.42 23.39
CA GLU A 62 -7.73 18.25 24.46
C GLU A 62 -8.19 17.15 25.41
N GLY A 63 -7.38 16.09 25.54
CA GLY A 63 -7.75 14.90 26.31
C GLY A 63 -8.74 13.97 25.57
N TRP A 64 -8.70 13.93 24.24
CA TRP A 64 -9.51 13.04 23.38
C TRP A 64 -11.03 13.14 23.62
N PRO A 65 -11.65 14.33 23.49
CA PRO A 65 -13.11 14.44 23.48
C PRO A 65 -13.73 13.55 22.40
N ILE A 66 -14.89 13.00 22.72
CA ILE A 66 -15.67 12.11 21.85
C ILE A 66 -16.77 12.91 21.18
N ILE A 67 -16.77 12.95 19.84
CA ILE A 67 -17.93 13.35 19.03
C ILE A 67 -18.68 12.06 18.70
N ARG A 68 -19.82 11.88 19.35
CA ARG A 68 -20.66 10.69 19.21
C ARG A 68 -21.84 11.00 18.31
N GLY A 69 -21.78 10.49 17.08
CA GLY A 69 -22.87 10.61 16.13
C GLY A 69 -24.16 9.92 16.61
N ASP A 70 -25.26 10.32 15.99
CA ASP A 70 -26.59 9.79 16.25
C ASP A 70 -26.94 8.55 15.40
N SER A 71 -25.98 8.04 14.62
CA SER A 71 -26.14 6.92 13.69
C SER A 71 -27.08 7.20 12.50
N THR A 72 -27.31 8.47 12.14
CA THR A 72 -28.18 8.82 11.00
C THR A 72 -27.43 9.32 9.77
N THR A 73 -26.36 10.10 9.94
CA THR A 73 -25.57 10.68 8.85
C THR A 73 -24.08 10.72 9.22
N SER A 74 -23.28 11.48 8.47
CA SER A 74 -21.88 11.72 8.81
C SER A 74 -21.73 12.46 10.14
N VAL A 75 -20.78 12.03 10.99
CA VAL A 75 -20.60 12.57 12.34
C VAL A 75 -20.09 14.00 12.32
N VAL A 76 -19.10 14.28 11.47
CA VAL A 76 -18.54 15.62 11.26
C VAL A 76 -18.61 15.95 9.78
N SER A 77 -19.32 17.03 9.42
CA SER A 77 -19.39 17.53 8.05
C SER A 77 -18.66 18.86 7.91
N ILE A 78 -17.61 18.92 7.09
CA ILE A 78 -16.78 20.10 6.85
C ILE A 78 -17.04 20.61 5.43
N GLN A 79 -17.81 21.70 5.35
CA GLN A 79 -18.17 22.33 4.08
C GLN A 79 -17.24 23.49 3.72
N ALA A 80 -16.65 24.14 4.72
CA ALA A 80 -15.78 25.29 4.50
C ALA A 80 -14.32 24.90 4.26
N ASP A 81 -13.66 25.69 3.41
CA ASP A 81 -12.23 25.57 3.17
C ASP A 81 -11.38 25.94 4.38
N SER A 82 -10.13 25.48 4.35
CA SER A 82 -9.08 25.86 5.30
C SER A 82 -9.43 25.56 6.77
N CYS A 83 -10.17 24.49 7.01
CA CYS A 83 -10.51 24.04 8.35
C CYS A 83 -9.43 23.13 8.94
N VAL A 84 -9.34 23.07 10.26
CA VAL A 84 -8.50 22.11 10.98
C VAL A 84 -9.38 21.34 11.97
N LEU A 85 -9.31 20.01 11.94
CA LEU A 85 -9.94 19.14 12.92
C LEU A 85 -8.88 18.21 13.52
N GLU A 86 -8.64 18.32 14.83
CA GLU A 86 -7.57 17.56 15.48
C GLU A 86 -7.88 17.09 16.90
N GLY A 87 -7.37 15.91 17.26
CA GLY A 87 -7.37 15.41 18.64
C GLY A 87 -8.71 14.86 19.15
N PHE A 88 -9.59 14.40 18.26
CA PHE A 88 -10.90 13.85 18.62
C PHE A 88 -10.96 12.32 18.54
N ILE A 89 -11.84 11.74 19.34
CA ILE A 89 -12.46 10.44 19.03
C ILE A 89 -13.78 10.74 18.30
N ILE A 90 -13.99 10.12 17.14
CA ILE A 90 -15.18 10.29 16.31
C ILE A 90 -15.82 8.92 16.12
N GLU A 91 -17.08 8.76 16.52
CA GLU A 91 -17.75 7.45 16.52
C GLU A 91 -19.23 7.52 16.13
N ARG A 92 -19.76 6.37 15.68
CA ARG A 92 -21.18 6.14 15.38
C ARG A 92 -21.74 6.99 14.23
N SER A 93 -21.10 6.92 13.06
CA SER A 93 -21.70 7.44 11.81
C SER A 93 -22.99 6.68 11.46
N GLY A 94 -23.76 7.23 10.51
CA GLY A 94 -24.78 6.47 9.79
C GLY A 94 -24.22 5.26 9.03
N ASP A 95 -25.10 4.41 8.52
CA ASP A 95 -24.79 3.12 7.87
C ASP A 95 -25.21 3.06 6.40
N ASN A 96 -25.57 4.19 5.79
CA ASN A 96 -26.04 4.22 4.42
C ASN A 96 -24.86 4.31 3.42
N LEU A 97 -24.57 3.19 2.74
CA LEU A 97 -23.55 3.10 1.69
C LEU A 97 -23.83 4.02 0.49
N MET A 98 -25.10 4.33 0.18
CA MET A 98 -25.47 5.18 -0.95
C MET A 98 -25.35 6.67 -0.63
N HIS A 99 -25.54 7.04 0.63
CA HIS A 99 -25.31 8.40 1.12
C HIS A 99 -23.86 8.62 1.56
N GLU A 100 -23.09 7.54 1.67
CA GLU A 100 -21.67 7.52 2.01
C GLU A 100 -21.39 8.13 3.39
N ASP A 101 -22.21 7.74 4.38
CA ASP A 101 -22.09 8.23 5.75
C ASP A 101 -20.68 7.98 6.33
N ALA A 102 -20.07 9.04 6.87
CA ALA A 102 -18.67 9.01 7.28
C ALA A 102 -18.45 9.46 8.73
N GLY A 103 -17.30 9.12 9.31
CA GLY A 103 -16.82 9.79 10.51
C GLY A 103 -16.57 11.27 10.23
N VAL A 104 -15.85 11.56 9.14
CA VAL A 104 -15.62 12.91 8.64
C VAL A 104 -15.98 12.98 7.15
N PHE A 105 -16.95 13.80 6.82
CA PHE A 105 -17.29 14.15 5.45
C PHE A 105 -16.69 15.53 5.12
N LEU A 106 -15.89 15.61 4.07
CA LEU A 106 -15.10 16.79 3.70
C LEU A 106 -15.41 17.21 2.27
N LYS A 107 -15.99 18.40 2.12
CA LYS A 107 -16.11 19.11 0.84
C LYS A 107 -15.16 20.31 0.74
N GLY A 108 -14.77 20.88 1.88
CA GLY A 108 -13.83 21.99 1.92
C GLY A 108 -12.44 21.60 1.41
N SER A 109 -11.78 22.53 0.71
CA SER A 109 -10.41 22.39 0.23
C SER A 109 -9.39 22.99 1.21
N HIS A 110 -8.11 22.66 1.08
CA HIS A 110 -7.02 23.20 1.91
C HIS A 110 -7.17 22.96 3.42
N SER A 111 -7.92 21.94 3.82
CA SER A 111 -8.18 21.58 5.20
C SER A 111 -7.20 20.53 5.71
N VAL A 112 -7.05 20.47 7.04
CA VAL A 112 -6.19 19.52 7.74
C VAL A 112 -7.00 18.71 8.73
N ILE A 113 -7.06 17.40 8.53
CA ILE A 113 -7.70 16.46 9.46
C ILE A 113 -6.60 15.61 10.06
N ARG A 114 -6.30 15.81 11.34
CA ARG A 114 -5.10 15.19 11.92
C ARG A 114 -5.22 14.66 13.33
N GLY A 115 -4.49 13.59 13.62
CA GLY A 115 -4.39 13.06 14.97
C GLY A 115 -5.74 12.70 15.58
N ASN A 116 -6.70 12.22 14.77
CA ASN A 116 -8.02 11.79 15.22
C ASN A 116 -8.10 10.25 15.31
N GLN A 117 -9.00 9.75 16.15
CA GLN A 117 -9.35 8.34 16.26
C GLN A 117 -10.78 8.14 15.79
N LEU A 118 -10.95 7.55 14.61
CA LEU A 118 -12.25 7.24 14.03
C LEU A 118 -12.54 5.76 14.29
N ARG A 119 -13.68 5.46 14.90
CA ARG A 119 -14.09 4.08 15.21
C ARG A 119 -15.59 3.89 15.04
N ASP A 120 -16.01 2.69 14.66
CA ASP A 120 -17.44 2.40 14.43
C ASP A 120 -18.06 3.38 13.41
N VAL A 121 -17.34 3.57 12.31
CA VAL A 121 -17.72 4.44 11.19
C VAL A 121 -17.81 3.62 9.91
N LEU A 122 -18.78 3.94 9.05
CA LEU A 122 -18.96 3.28 7.77
C LEU A 122 -17.81 3.66 6.83
N PHE A 123 -17.70 4.93 6.45
CA PHE A 123 -16.51 5.52 5.85
C PHE A 123 -15.72 6.29 6.93
N GLY A 124 -14.39 6.20 6.93
CA GLY A 124 -13.59 6.97 7.90
C GLY A 124 -13.61 8.46 7.57
N VAL A 125 -12.81 8.84 6.58
CA VAL A 125 -12.80 10.19 6.01
C VAL A 125 -13.21 10.11 4.55
N TYR A 126 -14.28 10.81 4.18
CA TYR A 126 -14.76 10.90 2.81
C TYR A 126 -14.54 12.30 2.25
N LEU A 127 -13.77 12.40 1.16
CA LEU A 127 -13.53 13.61 0.38
C LEU A 127 -14.39 13.59 -0.87
N LEU A 128 -15.23 14.61 -1.04
CA LEU A 128 -16.05 14.79 -2.23
C LEU A 128 -15.80 16.19 -2.82
N GLU A 129 -15.21 16.23 -4.01
CA GLU A 129 -14.87 17.49 -4.71
C GLU A 129 -14.02 18.44 -3.84
N ALA A 130 -13.07 17.87 -3.08
CA ALA A 130 -12.32 18.55 -2.03
C ALA A 130 -10.81 18.50 -2.28
N ASP A 131 -10.25 19.57 -2.85
CA ASP A 131 -8.86 19.58 -3.31
C ASP A 131 -7.86 20.01 -2.22
N SER A 132 -6.60 19.60 -2.40
CA SER A 132 -5.46 20.13 -1.64
C SER A 132 -5.56 19.98 -0.12
N ASN A 133 -6.22 18.93 0.36
CA ASN A 133 -6.35 18.62 1.79
C ASN A 133 -5.20 17.74 2.30
N THR A 134 -4.94 17.83 3.60
CA THR A 134 -3.98 16.96 4.30
C THR A 134 -4.71 16.15 5.36
N ILE A 135 -4.68 14.82 5.22
CA ILE A 135 -5.25 13.88 6.19
C ILE A 135 -4.09 13.11 6.81
N GLU A 136 -3.70 13.45 8.04
CA GLU A 136 -2.45 12.98 8.63
C GLU A 136 -2.60 12.38 10.03
N GLU A 137 -1.83 11.34 10.33
CA GLU A 137 -1.72 10.76 11.68
C GLU A 137 -3.08 10.31 12.29
N ASN A 138 -4.07 9.98 11.46
CA ASN A 138 -5.36 9.48 11.95
C ASN A 138 -5.32 7.97 12.11
N ARG A 139 -6.04 7.47 13.12
CA ARG A 139 -6.31 6.05 13.30
C ARG A 139 -7.76 5.77 12.93
N ILE A 140 -7.98 4.97 11.89
CA ILE A 140 -9.31 4.65 11.38
C ILE A 140 -9.55 3.16 11.55
N THR A 141 -10.56 2.82 12.34
CA THR A 141 -11.02 1.44 12.56
C THR A 141 -12.46 1.33 12.10
N GLY A 142 -12.69 0.59 11.01
CA GLY A 142 -14.03 0.37 10.46
C GLY A 142 -14.89 -0.57 11.32
N ARG A 143 -15.96 -1.11 10.73
CA ARG A 143 -16.94 -1.94 11.43
C ARG A 143 -16.66 -3.43 11.26
N ARG A 144 -15.80 -3.98 12.13
CA ARG A 144 -15.44 -5.41 12.13
C ARG A 144 -16.62 -6.39 12.15
N LYS A 145 -17.74 -6.01 12.78
CA LYS A 145 -18.92 -6.89 12.93
C LYS A 145 -19.71 -7.06 11.63
N GLU A 146 -19.52 -6.16 10.66
CA GLU A 146 -20.17 -6.23 9.37
C GLU A 146 -19.35 -7.11 8.41
N ASP A 147 -20.03 -7.73 7.45
CA ASP A 147 -19.37 -8.40 6.33
C ASP A 147 -18.57 -7.41 5.50
N LEU A 148 -17.47 -7.87 4.91
CA LEU A 148 -16.51 -7.02 4.20
C LEU A 148 -17.14 -6.12 3.12
N GLY A 149 -18.18 -6.61 2.43
CA GLY A 149 -18.89 -5.85 1.39
C GLY A 149 -19.79 -4.74 1.93
N GLN A 150 -20.26 -4.87 3.17
CA GLN A 150 -21.14 -3.90 3.84
C GLN A 150 -20.37 -2.74 4.49
N ARG A 151 -19.06 -2.90 4.68
CA ARG A 151 -18.20 -1.85 5.21
C ARG A 151 -17.92 -0.78 4.16
N GLY A 152 -17.70 0.45 4.61
CA GLY A 152 -17.11 1.51 3.79
C GLY A 152 -15.58 1.49 3.84
N SER A 153 -14.97 2.39 3.09
CA SER A 153 -13.51 2.55 3.02
C SER A 153 -12.98 3.39 4.18
N GLY A 154 -11.72 3.18 4.57
CA GLY A 154 -11.07 4.00 5.59
C GLY A 154 -10.98 5.45 5.16
N ILE A 155 -10.34 5.70 4.01
CA ILE A 155 -10.31 7.00 3.35
C ILE A 155 -10.89 6.83 1.94
N HIS A 156 -11.98 7.53 1.66
CA HIS A 156 -12.67 7.52 0.37
C HIS A 156 -12.46 8.87 -0.30
N ILE A 157 -12.12 8.87 -1.58
CA ILE A 157 -11.97 10.09 -2.38
C ILE A 157 -12.76 9.97 -3.67
N TRP A 158 -13.56 11.01 -3.95
CA TRP A 158 -14.23 11.19 -5.22
C TRP A 158 -13.92 12.59 -5.80
N ASN A 159 -13.42 12.63 -7.04
CA ASN A 159 -13.19 13.87 -7.80
C ASN A 159 -12.41 14.95 -7.02
N SER A 160 -11.35 14.54 -6.30
CA SER A 160 -10.63 15.42 -5.38
C SER A 160 -9.12 15.28 -5.56
N ASN A 161 -8.47 16.32 -6.04
CA ASN A 161 -7.10 16.34 -6.52
C ASN A 161 -6.12 16.93 -5.50
N TYR A 162 -4.83 16.66 -5.70
CA TYR A 162 -3.72 17.27 -4.94
C TYR A 162 -3.76 17.00 -3.43
N ASN A 163 -4.44 15.94 -3.01
CA ASN A 163 -4.57 15.58 -1.60
C ASN A 163 -3.31 14.85 -1.08
N THR A 164 -3.04 14.96 0.21
CA THR A 164 -1.95 14.25 0.88
C THR A 164 -2.46 13.43 2.05
N PHE A 165 -2.11 12.14 2.08
CA PHE A 165 -2.46 11.18 3.11
C PHE A 165 -1.20 10.64 3.76
N THR A 166 -0.90 11.05 5.00
CA THR A 166 0.37 10.70 5.63
C THR A 166 0.26 10.14 7.04
N GLY A 167 0.99 9.05 7.33
CA GLY A 167 1.07 8.52 8.70
C GLY A 167 -0.24 7.97 9.27
N ASN A 168 -1.24 7.69 8.43
CA ASN A 168 -2.52 7.13 8.89
C ASN A 168 -2.39 5.62 9.13
N ILE A 169 -3.16 5.13 10.10
CA ILE A 169 -3.32 3.69 10.38
C ILE A 169 -4.76 3.30 10.08
N ILE A 170 -4.97 2.38 9.15
CA ILE A 170 -6.31 1.98 8.70
C ILE A 170 -6.48 0.47 8.82
N THR A 171 -7.54 0.04 9.49
CA THR A 171 -7.89 -1.38 9.62
C THR A 171 -9.40 -1.58 9.77
N GLU A 172 -9.85 -2.82 9.59
CA GLU A 172 -11.24 -3.25 9.75
C GLU A 172 -12.25 -2.48 8.86
N ALA A 173 -11.78 -1.80 7.82
CA ALA A 173 -12.59 -1.20 6.75
C ALA A 173 -12.78 -2.19 5.58
N ARG A 174 -13.52 -1.79 4.53
CA ARG A 174 -13.57 -2.54 3.26
C ARG A 174 -12.26 -2.37 2.49
N ASP A 175 -11.99 -1.15 2.04
CA ASP A 175 -10.72 -0.76 1.42
C ASP A 175 -10.03 0.26 2.32
N GLY A 176 -8.69 0.29 2.33
CA GLY A 176 -7.94 1.26 3.13
C GLY A 176 -8.09 2.66 2.53
N PHE A 177 -7.56 2.81 1.33
CA PHE A 177 -7.70 3.99 0.48
C PHE A 177 -8.51 3.62 -0.77
N TYR A 178 -9.61 4.32 -1.02
CA TYR A 178 -10.36 4.22 -2.27
C TYR A 178 -10.31 5.56 -2.99
N ILE A 179 -9.69 5.58 -4.17
CA ILE A 179 -9.30 6.80 -4.88
C ILE A 179 -9.91 6.77 -6.28
N GLN A 180 -10.90 7.62 -6.52
CA GLN A 180 -11.63 7.64 -7.78
C GLN A 180 -11.71 9.05 -8.38
N TYR A 181 -11.36 9.16 -9.67
CA TYR A 181 -11.29 10.45 -10.40
C TYR A 181 -10.44 11.52 -9.68
N ALA A 182 -9.37 11.08 -9.02
CA ALA A 182 -8.53 11.92 -8.18
C ALA A 182 -7.08 11.82 -8.64
N HIS A 183 -6.47 12.96 -8.91
CA HIS A 183 -5.15 13.06 -9.52
C HIS A 183 -4.15 13.79 -8.63
N HIS A 184 -2.85 13.59 -8.90
CA HIS A 184 -1.75 14.28 -8.22
C HIS A 184 -1.77 14.17 -6.68
N THR A 185 -2.35 13.09 -6.17
CA THR A 185 -2.47 12.76 -4.76
C THR A 185 -1.26 11.97 -4.29
N GLN A 186 -0.84 12.23 -3.04
CA GLN A 186 0.26 11.53 -2.38
C GLN A 186 -0.22 10.72 -1.17
N ILE A 187 0.12 9.43 -1.13
CA ILE A 187 -0.12 8.54 0.01
C ILE A 187 1.25 8.16 0.58
N GLU A 188 1.64 8.67 1.74
CA GLU A 188 2.97 8.46 2.32
C GLU A 188 2.96 7.86 3.73
N ARG A 189 3.82 6.88 4.01
CA ARG A 189 4.08 6.37 5.39
C ARG A 189 2.82 5.88 6.14
N ASN A 190 1.83 5.37 5.43
CA ASN A 190 0.62 4.81 6.04
C ASN A 190 0.80 3.30 6.34
N GLU A 191 0.05 2.81 7.33
CA GLU A 191 -0.04 1.39 7.66
C GLU A 191 -1.49 0.91 7.48
N VAL A 192 -1.70 -0.05 6.59
CA VAL A 192 -3.03 -0.50 6.16
C VAL A 192 -3.10 -2.01 6.15
N PHE A 193 -3.98 -2.58 6.98
CA PHE A 193 -4.02 -4.02 7.20
C PHE A 193 -5.38 -4.60 7.57
N GLY A 194 -5.55 -5.90 7.31
CA GLY A 194 -6.74 -6.65 7.72
C GLY A 194 -8.01 -6.29 6.95
N LEU A 195 -7.89 -5.90 5.68
CA LEU A 195 -9.02 -5.45 4.85
C LEU A 195 -8.96 -6.02 3.41
N ARG A 196 -9.87 -5.60 2.52
CA ARG A 196 -9.90 -6.07 1.13
C ARG A 196 -8.72 -5.52 0.35
N TYR A 197 -8.71 -4.24 0.01
CA TYR A 197 -7.64 -3.60 -0.75
C TYR A 197 -6.94 -2.51 0.06
N GLY A 198 -5.63 -2.61 0.22
CA GLY A 198 -4.84 -1.60 0.91
C GLY A 198 -4.98 -0.21 0.27
N VAL A 199 -4.77 -0.14 -1.04
CA VAL A 199 -5.10 1.02 -1.88
C VAL A 199 -5.83 0.55 -3.14
N HIS A 200 -6.87 1.27 -3.53
CA HIS A 200 -7.71 1.00 -4.67
C HIS A 200 -7.85 2.27 -5.53
N TYR A 201 -7.21 2.28 -6.71
CA TYR A 201 -7.33 3.37 -7.69
C TYR A 201 -8.30 3.01 -8.80
N MET A 202 -9.17 3.95 -9.16
CA MET A 202 -10.12 3.87 -10.27
C MET A 202 -10.11 5.18 -11.06
N TYR A 203 -9.56 5.18 -12.28
CA TYR A 203 -9.49 6.38 -13.13
C TYR A 203 -8.75 7.55 -12.46
N ALA A 204 -7.54 7.28 -11.95
CA ALA A 204 -6.87 8.16 -11.02
C ALA A 204 -5.38 8.28 -11.36
N ASP A 205 -5.07 9.20 -12.26
CA ASP A 205 -3.74 9.39 -12.86
C ASP A 205 -2.77 10.23 -12.01
N SER A 206 -1.48 10.08 -12.31
CA SER A 206 -0.39 10.94 -11.79
C SER A 206 -0.29 10.97 -10.26
N ASN A 207 -0.72 9.91 -9.59
CA ASN A 207 -0.64 9.76 -8.16
C ASN A 207 0.68 9.11 -7.72
N ALA A 208 1.01 9.25 -6.44
CA ALA A 208 2.16 8.57 -5.85
C ALA A 208 1.79 7.94 -4.51
N PHE A 209 2.24 6.70 -4.29
CA PHE A 209 2.22 6.12 -2.96
C PHE A 209 3.62 5.61 -2.59
N ILE A 210 4.12 6.13 -1.47
CA ILE A 210 5.53 6.06 -1.10
C ILE A 210 5.67 5.64 0.37
N ARG A 211 6.57 4.69 0.66
CA ARG A 211 6.88 4.25 2.05
C ARG A 211 5.68 3.72 2.84
N ASN A 212 4.65 3.21 2.18
CA ASN A 212 3.50 2.63 2.86
C ASN A 212 3.70 1.14 3.15
N THR A 213 2.97 0.64 4.14
CA THR A 213 2.89 -0.78 4.46
C THR A 213 1.45 -1.25 4.25
N PHE A 214 1.27 -2.18 3.30
CA PHE A 214 0.01 -2.86 3.01
C PHE A 214 0.19 -4.35 3.33
N SER A 215 -0.34 -4.78 4.48
CA SER A 215 -0.14 -6.16 4.93
C SER A 215 -1.40 -6.85 5.40
N ASP A 216 -1.43 -8.18 5.31
CA ASP A 216 -2.53 -8.99 5.85
C ASP A 216 -3.90 -8.58 5.24
N ASN A 217 -3.91 -8.13 3.98
CA ASN A 217 -5.13 -7.79 3.23
C ASN A 217 -5.47 -8.89 2.21
N VAL A 218 -6.63 -8.80 1.55
CA VAL A 218 -6.89 -9.64 0.37
C VAL A 218 -6.00 -9.20 -0.80
N ALA A 219 -5.88 -7.90 -1.06
CA ALA A 219 -4.85 -7.36 -1.93
C ALA A 219 -4.15 -6.15 -1.30
N GLY A 220 -2.85 -6.03 -1.55
CA GLY A 220 -2.06 -4.92 -1.06
C GLY A 220 -2.41 -3.62 -1.81
N ALA A 221 -2.40 -3.67 -3.14
CA ALA A 221 -2.87 -2.60 -4.01
C ALA A 221 -3.68 -3.16 -5.19
N ALA A 222 -4.70 -2.41 -5.61
CA ALA A 222 -5.43 -2.59 -6.86
C ALA A 222 -5.40 -1.26 -7.62
N ILE A 223 -4.72 -1.24 -8.76
CA ILE A 223 -4.58 -0.07 -9.62
C ILE A 223 -5.33 -0.36 -10.91
N MET A 224 -6.34 0.45 -11.20
CA MET A 224 -7.24 0.21 -12.31
C MET A 224 -7.45 1.48 -13.13
N TYR A 225 -7.34 1.35 -14.45
CA TYR A 225 -7.65 2.42 -15.41
C TYR A 225 -6.86 3.71 -15.16
N SER A 226 -5.57 3.60 -14.84
CA SER A 226 -4.77 4.73 -14.35
C SER A 226 -3.39 4.82 -15.00
N THR A 227 -2.92 6.04 -15.22
CA THR A 227 -1.67 6.37 -15.92
C THR A 227 -0.73 7.18 -15.03
N GLY A 228 0.59 7.00 -15.19
CA GLY A 228 1.62 7.73 -14.45
C GLY A 228 1.69 7.55 -12.92
N ILE A 229 1.25 6.42 -12.32
CA ILE A 229 1.41 6.17 -10.88
C ILE A 229 2.86 5.85 -10.53
N THR A 230 3.34 6.49 -9.47
CA THR A 230 4.68 6.26 -8.89
C THR A 230 4.57 5.49 -7.57
N MET A 231 5.27 4.36 -7.48
CA MET A 231 5.24 3.45 -6.34
C MET A 231 6.66 3.26 -5.83
N ARG A 232 6.98 3.79 -4.64
CA ARG A 232 8.36 3.73 -4.13
C ARG A 232 8.46 3.32 -2.67
N HIS A 233 9.37 2.41 -2.36
CA HIS A 233 9.67 2.00 -0.99
C HIS A 233 8.46 1.46 -0.21
N ASN A 234 7.45 0.92 -0.89
CA ASN A 234 6.30 0.32 -0.23
C ASN A 234 6.60 -1.13 0.15
N VAL A 235 5.86 -1.62 1.13
CA VAL A 235 5.86 -3.02 1.56
C VAL A 235 4.47 -3.60 1.31
N PHE A 236 4.42 -4.65 0.50
CA PHE A 236 3.24 -5.45 0.20
C PHE A 236 3.47 -6.86 0.72
N SER A 237 2.92 -7.20 1.89
CA SER A 237 3.26 -8.45 2.56
C SER A 237 2.09 -9.22 3.14
N ARG A 238 2.09 -10.55 2.98
CA ARG A 238 1.01 -11.41 3.50
C ARG A 238 -0.37 -11.02 3.01
N ASN A 239 -0.46 -10.45 1.80
CA ASN A 239 -1.76 -10.25 1.20
C ASN A 239 -2.22 -11.59 0.62
N ARG A 240 -3.19 -12.21 1.30
CA ARG A 240 -3.66 -13.58 1.06
C ARG A 240 -5.17 -13.65 1.19
N GLY A 241 -5.79 -14.56 0.45
CA GLY A 241 -7.24 -14.72 0.39
C GLY A 241 -7.70 -15.28 -0.95
N PHE A 242 -9.00 -15.25 -1.20
CA PHE A 242 -9.55 -15.58 -2.52
C PHE A 242 -9.26 -14.43 -3.50
N SER A 243 -8.71 -14.74 -4.69
CA SER A 243 -8.31 -13.75 -5.70
C SER A 243 -7.45 -12.63 -5.13
N SER A 244 -6.28 -13.01 -4.61
CA SER A 244 -5.42 -12.19 -3.77
C SER A 244 -4.09 -11.83 -4.43
N PHE A 245 -3.68 -10.58 -4.26
CA PHE A 245 -2.53 -9.99 -4.97
C PHE A 245 -1.71 -9.08 -4.05
N GLY A 246 -0.38 -9.06 -4.17
CA GLY A 246 0.44 -8.01 -3.61
C GLY A 246 0.09 -6.69 -4.28
N ILE A 247 0.16 -6.67 -5.61
CA ILE A 247 -0.27 -5.55 -6.47
C ILE A 247 -1.03 -6.08 -7.68
N LEU A 248 -2.23 -5.57 -7.92
CA LEU A 248 -3.00 -5.80 -9.13
C LEU A 248 -2.94 -4.56 -10.03
N PHE A 249 -2.62 -4.79 -11.31
CA PHE A 249 -2.68 -3.81 -12.38
C PHE A 249 -3.72 -4.24 -13.41
N GLN A 250 -4.68 -3.36 -13.68
CA GLN A 250 -5.67 -3.54 -14.74
C GLN A 250 -5.77 -2.26 -15.55
N ASP A 251 -5.42 -2.32 -16.84
CA ASP A 251 -5.47 -1.17 -17.74
C ASP A 251 -4.65 0.03 -17.20
N CYS A 252 -3.35 -0.22 -17.01
CA CYS A 252 -2.41 0.73 -16.40
C CYS A 252 -1.23 1.03 -17.32
N HIS A 253 -0.85 2.31 -17.43
CA HIS A 253 0.16 2.75 -18.41
C HIS A 253 1.21 3.70 -17.84
N GLY A 254 2.48 3.52 -18.22
CA GLY A 254 3.54 4.46 -17.86
C GLY A 254 3.81 4.57 -16.35
N MET A 255 3.56 3.51 -15.59
CA MET A 255 3.85 3.41 -14.16
C MET A 255 5.35 3.30 -13.90
N VAL A 256 5.76 3.72 -12.70
CA VAL A 256 7.09 3.44 -12.16
C VAL A 256 6.98 2.78 -10.79
N ALA A 257 7.39 1.52 -10.70
CA ALA A 257 7.57 0.80 -9.44
C ALA A 257 9.07 0.64 -9.14
N ASP A 258 9.55 1.40 -8.16
CA ASP A 258 10.96 1.45 -7.80
C ASP A 258 11.18 1.14 -6.31
N SER A 259 12.07 0.21 -6.01
CA SER A 259 12.54 -0.01 -4.64
C SER A 259 11.46 -0.48 -3.66
N ASN A 260 10.46 -1.24 -4.12
CA ASN A 260 9.39 -1.82 -3.29
C ASN A 260 9.74 -3.25 -2.82
N VAL A 261 9.08 -3.71 -1.75
CA VAL A 261 9.15 -5.08 -1.27
C VAL A 261 7.79 -5.75 -1.42
N ILE A 262 7.71 -6.78 -2.25
CA ILE A 262 6.51 -7.56 -2.53
C ILE A 262 6.78 -8.99 -2.07
N SER A 263 6.31 -9.35 -0.88
CA SER A 263 6.70 -10.61 -0.24
C SER A 263 5.59 -11.40 0.43
N ASP A 264 5.61 -12.73 0.28
CA ASP A 264 4.62 -13.64 0.88
C ASP A 264 3.17 -13.28 0.52
N ASN A 265 2.93 -12.98 -0.76
CA ASN A 265 1.57 -12.82 -1.30
C ASN A 265 1.21 -14.05 -2.15
N VAL A 266 -0.09 -14.29 -2.38
CA VAL A 266 -0.52 -15.36 -3.28
C VAL A 266 0.00 -15.11 -4.71
N VAL A 267 -0.26 -13.92 -5.24
CA VAL A 267 0.39 -13.42 -6.46
C VAL A 267 1.13 -12.14 -6.09
N GLY A 268 2.42 -12.03 -6.39
CA GLY A 268 3.20 -10.83 -6.11
C GLY A 268 2.67 -9.64 -6.90
N MET A 269 2.72 -9.72 -8.24
CA MET A 269 2.19 -8.69 -9.14
C MET A 269 1.34 -9.33 -10.26
N PHE A 270 0.14 -8.81 -10.46
CA PHE A 270 -0.82 -9.25 -11.47
C PHE A 270 -1.00 -8.19 -12.56
N PHE A 271 -1.03 -8.59 -13.83
CA PHE A 271 -1.05 -7.68 -14.97
C PHE A 271 -2.09 -8.06 -16.01
N GLU A 272 -3.06 -7.17 -16.24
CA GLU A 272 -4.02 -7.26 -17.32
C GLU A 272 -4.09 -5.94 -18.10
N ALA A 273 -3.99 -6.00 -19.43
CA ALA A 273 -4.02 -4.82 -20.32
C ALA A 273 -3.07 -3.69 -19.88
N THR A 274 -1.93 -4.03 -19.27
CA THR A 274 -1.06 -3.08 -18.59
C THR A 274 0.23 -2.90 -19.40
N THR A 275 0.53 -1.67 -19.84
CA THR A 275 1.61 -1.43 -20.82
C THR A 275 2.62 -0.37 -20.43
N ASP A 276 3.85 -0.50 -20.96
CA ASP A 276 4.89 0.55 -20.91
C ASP A 276 5.29 0.98 -19.49
N ASN A 277 5.25 0.05 -18.54
CA ASN A 277 5.58 0.29 -17.14
C ASN A 277 7.03 -0.11 -16.82
N ILE A 278 7.62 0.53 -15.82
CA ILE A 278 9.01 0.27 -15.39
C ILE A 278 9.03 -0.27 -13.96
N PHE A 279 9.58 -1.46 -13.80
CA PHE A 279 9.82 -2.14 -12.53
C PHE A 279 11.32 -2.29 -12.31
N ARG A 280 11.86 -1.59 -11.30
CA ARG A 280 13.28 -1.67 -10.97
C ARG A 280 13.57 -1.66 -9.48
N HIS A 281 14.69 -2.25 -9.08
CA HIS A 281 15.13 -2.31 -7.68
C HIS A 281 14.09 -2.89 -6.72
N ASN A 282 13.12 -3.65 -7.20
CA ASN A 282 12.11 -4.26 -6.33
C ASN A 282 12.63 -5.60 -5.80
N ILE A 283 12.20 -5.95 -4.59
CA ILE A 283 12.37 -7.28 -4.02
C ILE A 283 11.03 -7.99 -4.17
N VAL A 284 10.97 -9.03 -4.99
CA VAL A 284 9.80 -9.88 -5.17
C VAL A 284 10.15 -11.25 -4.62
N ALA A 285 9.66 -11.56 -3.42
CA ALA A 285 10.17 -12.71 -2.67
C ALA A 285 9.08 -13.59 -2.02
N GLN A 286 9.27 -14.91 -2.04
CA GLN A 286 8.41 -15.85 -1.31
C GLN A 286 6.91 -15.76 -1.66
N ASN A 287 6.57 -15.26 -2.84
CA ASN A 287 5.18 -15.29 -3.32
C ASN A 287 4.89 -16.65 -3.96
N ASP A 288 3.63 -17.09 -3.95
CA ASP A 288 3.28 -18.36 -4.63
C ASP A 288 3.47 -18.21 -6.15
N ILE A 289 3.10 -17.05 -6.69
CA ILE A 289 3.44 -16.63 -8.04
C ILE A 289 4.10 -15.26 -7.93
N ALA A 290 5.31 -15.06 -8.43
CA ALA A 290 5.93 -13.74 -8.41
C ALA A 290 5.18 -12.78 -9.33
N LEU A 291 4.95 -13.20 -10.58
CA LEU A 291 4.31 -12.42 -11.63
C LEU A 291 3.23 -13.24 -12.34
N GLN A 292 2.02 -12.69 -12.48
CA GLN A 292 0.98 -13.25 -13.34
C GLN A 292 0.62 -12.23 -14.42
N MET A 293 0.83 -12.57 -15.69
CA MET A 293 0.71 -11.63 -16.80
C MET A 293 -0.20 -12.16 -17.90
N PHE A 294 -1.17 -11.36 -18.31
CA PHE A 294 -1.94 -11.62 -19.52
C PHE A 294 -1.14 -11.20 -20.76
N GLN A 295 -1.34 -11.90 -21.88
CA GLN A 295 -0.63 -11.64 -23.13
C GLN A 295 -0.81 -10.21 -23.71
N ASN A 296 -1.86 -9.50 -23.28
CA ASN A 296 -2.12 -8.11 -23.68
C ASN A 296 -1.37 -7.08 -22.82
N SER A 297 -0.54 -7.51 -21.87
CA SER A 297 0.32 -6.63 -21.07
C SER A 297 1.72 -6.56 -21.69
N THR A 298 1.94 -5.58 -22.58
CA THR A 298 3.13 -5.44 -23.43
C THR A 298 4.01 -4.25 -23.06
N GLY A 299 5.27 -4.21 -23.52
CA GLY A 299 6.16 -3.05 -23.36
C GLY A 299 6.72 -2.83 -21.94
N ASN A 300 6.24 -3.58 -20.95
CA ASN A 300 6.70 -3.55 -19.57
C ASN A 300 8.17 -3.92 -19.45
N VAL A 301 8.87 -3.29 -18.51
CA VAL A 301 10.31 -3.43 -18.29
C VAL A 301 10.60 -3.87 -16.87
N PHE A 302 11.32 -4.98 -16.71
CA PHE A 302 11.87 -5.42 -15.43
C PHE A 302 13.39 -5.41 -15.52
N THR A 303 14.04 -4.58 -14.70
CA THR A 303 15.51 -4.48 -14.66
C THR A 303 15.98 -4.26 -13.23
N GLU A 304 17.10 -4.86 -12.85
CA GLU A 304 17.72 -4.68 -11.53
C GLU A 304 16.78 -5.01 -10.36
N ASN A 305 15.88 -5.98 -10.54
CA ASN A 305 15.05 -6.51 -9.45
C ASN A 305 15.66 -7.78 -8.85
N ASN A 306 15.25 -8.11 -7.62
CA ASN A 306 15.60 -9.34 -6.93
C ASN A 306 14.37 -10.25 -6.83
N PHE A 307 14.32 -11.31 -7.65
CA PHE A 307 13.33 -12.38 -7.55
C PHE A 307 13.86 -13.52 -6.69
N ILE A 308 13.34 -13.67 -5.48
CA ILE A 308 13.92 -14.56 -4.46
C ILE A 308 12.88 -15.56 -3.95
N ASP A 309 13.11 -16.84 -4.18
CA ASP A 309 12.40 -17.96 -3.55
C ASP A 309 10.87 -17.89 -3.74
N ASN A 310 10.43 -17.34 -4.88
CA ASN A 310 9.03 -17.47 -5.30
C ASN A 310 8.81 -18.90 -5.81
N ILE A 311 7.64 -19.47 -5.52
CA ILE A 311 7.28 -20.83 -5.95
C ILE A 311 7.25 -20.91 -7.48
N SER A 312 6.59 -19.95 -8.12
CA SER A 312 6.58 -19.77 -9.58
C SER A 312 7.02 -18.35 -9.96
N PRO A 313 8.11 -18.13 -10.71
CA PRO A 313 8.56 -16.79 -11.10
C PRO A 313 7.58 -16.07 -12.02
N LEU A 314 6.92 -16.79 -12.94
CA LEU A 314 6.02 -16.19 -13.92
C LEU A 314 4.93 -17.17 -14.32
N SER A 315 3.70 -16.67 -14.43
CA SER A 315 2.56 -17.35 -15.04
C SER A 315 1.99 -16.47 -16.16
N ILE A 316 1.95 -16.98 -17.39
CA ILE A 316 1.41 -16.25 -18.54
C ILE A 316 0.01 -16.78 -18.88
N VAL A 317 -0.96 -15.87 -18.95
CA VAL A 317 -2.28 -16.15 -19.48
C VAL A 317 -2.32 -15.75 -20.96
N GLY A 318 -2.09 -16.73 -21.83
CA GLY A 318 -1.98 -16.55 -23.27
C GLY A 318 -0.72 -17.18 -23.83
N ARG A 319 -0.19 -16.61 -24.93
CA ARG A 319 0.99 -17.20 -25.61
C ARG A 319 2.32 -16.63 -25.14
N LYS A 320 2.52 -15.32 -25.24
CA LYS A 320 3.75 -14.62 -24.88
C LYS A 320 3.40 -13.21 -24.40
N THR A 321 4.34 -12.56 -23.74
CA THR A 321 4.28 -11.12 -23.51
C THR A 321 5.32 -10.42 -24.41
N GLU A 322 5.30 -9.10 -24.45
CA GLU A 322 6.39 -8.30 -25.04
C GLU A 322 7.16 -7.57 -23.92
N THR A 323 7.38 -8.30 -22.83
CA THR A 323 8.09 -7.81 -21.65
C THR A 323 9.58 -7.79 -21.92
N ARG A 324 10.25 -6.72 -21.49
CA ARG A 324 11.70 -6.59 -21.54
C ARG A 324 12.27 -6.88 -20.16
N TRP A 325 13.12 -7.90 -20.07
CA TRP A 325 13.72 -8.36 -18.82
C TRP A 325 15.09 -7.76 -18.53
N SER A 326 15.55 -6.85 -19.37
CA SER A 326 16.85 -6.19 -19.22
C SER A 326 16.90 -4.87 -19.96
N VAL A 327 17.69 -3.93 -19.47
CA VAL A 327 18.00 -2.66 -20.13
C VAL A 327 19.50 -2.45 -20.11
N ASN A 328 20.10 -2.08 -21.25
CA ASN A 328 21.54 -1.77 -21.36
C ASN A 328 22.47 -2.86 -20.79
N GLY A 329 22.13 -4.14 -21.02
CA GLY A 329 22.92 -5.27 -20.52
C GLY A 329 22.74 -5.58 -19.03
N GLN A 330 21.79 -4.95 -18.35
CA GLN A 330 21.46 -5.20 -16.96
C GLN A 330 20.08 -5.85 -16.88
N GLY A 331 20.02 -7.11 -16.44
CA GLY A 331 18.77 -7.84 -16.21
C GLY A 331 18.39 -7.88 -14.74
N ASN A 332 17.83 -9.00 -14.29
CA ASN A 332 17.36 -9.19 -12.91
C ASN A 332 18.16 -10.29 -12.21
N PHE A 333 18.17 -10.27 -10.88
CA PHE A 333 18.64 -11.39 -10.08
C PHE A 333 17.51 -12.39 -9.86
N TRP A 334 17.80 -13.67 -10.07
CA TRP A 334 16.87 -14.78 -9.86
C TRP A 334 17.52 -15.82 -8.95
N SER A 335 16.90 -16.15 -7.80
CA SER A 335 17.50 -17.15 -6.89
C SER A 335 17.54 -18.56 -7.48
N SER A 336 16.79 -18.81 -8.55
CA SER A 336 16.77 -20.06 -9.32
C SER A 336 17.76 -20.09 -10.50
N TYR A 337 18.52 -19.03 -10.73
CA TYR A 337 19.49 -18.98 -11.83
C TYR A 337 20.71 -19.86 -11.51
N GLU A 338 20.96 -20.85 -12.35
CA GLU A 338 22.06 -21.82 -12.23
C GLU A 338 23.13 -21.65 -13.33
N GLY A 339 23.15 -20.50 -14.00
CA GLY A 339 24.16 -20.22 -15.02
C GLY A 339 25.52 -19.86 -14.43
N TYR A 340 26.42 -19.43 -15.29
CA TYR A 340 27.80 -19.11 -14.94
C TYR A 340 28.21 -17.78 -15.57
N ASP A 341 29.26 -17.18 -15.01
CA ASP A 341 29.89 -15.94 -15.44
C ASP A 341 31.39 -16.21 -15.58
N MET A 342 31.85 -16.47 -16.81
CA MET A 342 33.24 -16.78 -17.13
C MET A 342 34.10 -15.53 -17.22
N ASN A 343 33.52 -14.39 -17.60
CA ASN A 343 34.26 -13.15 -17.82
C ASN A 343 34.42 -12.31 -16.52
N GLY A 344 33.63 -12.62 -15.49
CA GLY A 344 33.66 -12.01 -14.16
C GLY A 344 33.00 -10.63 -14.07
N ASP A 345 32.15 -10.25 -15.02
CA ASP A 345 31.50 -8.94 -15.06
C ASP A 345 30.26 -8.83 -14.15
N GLY A 346 29.83 -9.95 -13.55
CA GLY A 346 28.68 -10.02 -12.64
C GLY A 346 27.35 -10.28 -13.34
N VAL A 347 27.34 -10.45 -14.67
CA VAL A 347 26.21 -10.87 -15.49
C VAL A 347 26.45 -12.30 -15.97
N GLY A 348 25.40 -13.11 -16.00
CA GLY A 348 25.50 -14.49 -16.44
C GLY A 348 25.65 -14.61 -17.96
N ASP A 349 26.60 -15.42 -18.43
CA ASP A 349 26.86 -15.68 -19.85
C ASP A 349 25.76 -16.52 -20.52
N VAL A 350 24.90 -17.16 -19.71
CA VAL A 350 23.78 -17.99 -20.19
C VAL A 350 22.46 -17.29 -19.89
N PRO A 351 21.58 -17.06 -20.87
CA PRO A 351 20.28 -16.45 -20.63
C PRO A 351 19.42 -17.26 -19.65
N MET A 352 18.70 -16.57 -18.77
CA MET A 352 17.76 -17.15 -17.83
C MET A 352 16.40 -17.35 -18.49
N LYS A 353 15.93 -18.60 -18.55
CA LYS A 353 14.54 -18.91 -18.91
C LYS A 353 13.64 -18.67 -17.70
N VAL A 354 12.75 -17.70 -17.79
CA VAL A 354 11.91 -17.28 -16.65
C VAL A 354 10.89 -18.36 -16.25
N GLN A 355 10.48 -19.20 -17.20
CA GLN A 355 9.58 -20.33 -16.97
C GLN A 355 10.20 -21.65 -17.43
N ASN A 356 9.96 -22.72 -16.68
CA ASN A 356 10.23 -24.10 -17.10
C ASN A 356 8.95 -24.81 -17.59
N VAL A 357 9.10 -26.02 -18.14
CA VAL A 357 7.99 -26.80 -18.69
C VAL A 357 6.92 -27.12 -17.65
N PHE A 358 7.31 -27.39 -16.40
CA PHE A 358 6.34 -27.69 -15.34
C PHE A 358 5.50 -26.46 -14.97
N GLN A 359 6.15 -25.30 -14.78
CA GLN A 359 5.49 -24.03 -14.50
C GLN A 359 4.57 -23.59 -15.65
N TYR A 360 4.95 -23.89 -16.89
CA TYR A 360 4.09 -23.70 -18.04
C TYR A 360 2.79 -24.54 -17.96
N LEU A 361 2.91 -25.83 -17.59
CA LEU A 361 1.76 -26.71 -17.40
C LEU A 361 0.90 -26.29 -16.20
N GLU A 362 1.54 -25.88 -15.11
CA GLU A 362 0.89 -25.36 -13.90
C GLU A 362 -0.01 -24.16 -14.21
N GLY A 363 0.44 -23.23 -15.07
CA GLY A 363 -0.37 -22.10 -15.52
C GLY A 363 -1.66 -22.50 -16.25
N ARG A 364 -1.72 -23.72 -16.82
CA ARG A 364 -2.92 -24.27 -17.47
C ARG A 364 -3.78 -25.11 -16.53
N SER A 365 -3.22 -25.64 -15.45
CA SER A 365 -3.92 -26.46 -14.47
C SER A 365 -3.36 -26.24 -13.08
N ALA A 366 -4.08 -25.45 -12.26
CA ALA A 366 -3.66 -25.13 -10.90
C ALA A 366 -3.47 -26.37 -10.00
N ASN A 367 -4.17 -27.48 -10.29
CA ASN A 367 -4.04 -28.73 -9.54
C ASN A 367 -2.63 -29.35 -9.65
N LEU A 368 -1.86 -29.00 -10.70
CA LEU A 368 -0.49 -29.47 -10.85
C LEU A 368 0.45 -28.91 -9.78
N ARG A 369 0.09 -27.82 -9.09
CA ARG A 369 0.87 -27.27 -7.96
C ARG A 369 1.12 -28.30 -6.85
N LEU A 370 0.23 -29.28 -6.68
CA LEU A 370 0.42 -30.37 -5.72
C LEU A 370 1.67 -31.22 -6.00
N TYR A 371 2.14 -31.24 -7.25
CA TYR A 371 3.32 -32.00 -7.67
C TYR A 371 4.57 -31.13 -7.77
N LEU A 372 4.48 -29.84 -7.41
CA LEU A 372 5.60 -28.93 -7.46
C LEU A 372 6.65 -29.39 -6.45
N TYR A 373 7.91 -29.48 -6.89
CA TYR A 373 9.04 -30.13 -6.21
C TYR A 373 8.99 -31.65 -6.08
N SER A 374 8.00 -32.35 -6.66
CA SER A 374 8.03 -33.81 -6.73
C SER A 374 9.19 -34.34 -7.59
N PRO A 375 9.63 -35.59 -7.39
CA PRO A 375 10.61 -36.21 -8.28
C PRO A 375 10.18 -36.19 -9.75
N ALA A 376 8.86 -36.29 -10.02
CA ALA A 376 8.32 -36.24 -11.38
C ALA A 376 8.48 -34.85 -12.01
N SER A 377 8.20 -33.77 -11.27
CA SER A 377 8.40 -32.40 -11.78
C SER A 377 9.88 -32.10 -12.03
N GLN A 378 10.77 -32.58 -11.16
CA GLN A 378 12.21 -32.40 -11.31
C GLN A 378 12.74 -33.18 -12.53
N ALA A 379 12.31 -34.44 -12.69
CA ALA A 379 12.68 -35.26 -13.85
C ALA A 379 12.20 -34.64 -15.17
N LEU A 380 10.97 -34.11 -15.20
CA LEU A 380 10.43 -33.43 -16.38
C LEU A 380 11.23 -32.16 -16.72
N ALA A 381 11.58 -31.34 -15.72
CA ALA A 381 12.39 -30.15 -15.91
C ALA A 381 13.80 -30.49 -16.43
N ALA A 382 14.44 -31.52 -15.88
CA ALA A 382 15.75 -32.00 -16.32
C ALA A 382 15.70 -32.56 -17.76
N ALA A 383 14.68 -33.35 -18.09
CA ALA A 383 14.48 -33.88 -19.43
C ALA A 383 14.27 -32.76 -20.46
N ALA A 384 13.46 -31.75 -20.13
CA ALA A 384 13.25 -30.59 -20.99
C ALA A 384 14.51 -29.74 -21.19
N LYS A 385 15.39 -29.67 -20.18
CA LYS A 385 16.69 -29.00 -20.28
C LYS A 385 17.66 -29.76 -21.20
N ALA A 386 17.67 -31.10 -21.12
CA ALA A 386 18.52 -31.96 -21.93
C ALA A 386 18.03 -32.11 -23.39
N PHE A 387 16.71 -32.16 -23.60
CA PHE A 387 16.07 -32.35 -24.89
C PHE A 387 15.04 -31.25 -25.13
N PRO A 388 15.45 -30.08 -25.67
CA PRO A 388 14.57 -28.93 -25.89
C PRO A 388 13.66 -29.12 -27.12
N ILE A 389 12.96 -30.26 -27.19
CA ILE A 389 12.00 -30.60 -28.27
C ILE A 389 10.65 -29.92 -28.00
N ILE A 390 10.37 -29.60 -26.74
CA ILE A 390 9.16 -28.88 -26.33
C ILE A 390 9.43 -27.37 -26.46
N GLU A 391 8.99 -26.78 -27.57
CA GLU A 391 8.88 -25.32 -27.70
C GLU A 391 7.79 -24.81 -26.76
N ILE A 392 8.20 -24.46 -25.54
CA ILE A 392 7.40 -23.60 -24.67
C ILE A 392 7.66 -22.14 -25.08
N ASN A 393 6.61 -21.35 -25.19
CA ASN A 393 6.76 -19.89 -25.20
C ASN A 393 7.34 -19.51 -23.85
N SER A 394 8.64 -19.24 -23.80
CA SER A 394 9.33 -18.85 -22.58
C SER A 394 9.85 -17.44 -22.72
N GLU A 395 9.48 -16.59 -21.78
CA GLU A 395 10.16 -15.33 -21.54
C GLU A 395 11.61 -15.60 -21.11
N VAL A 396 12.53 -14.75 -21.57
CA VAL A 396 13.97 -14.90 -21.33
C VAL A 396 14.54 -13.58 -20.83
N ASP A 397 15.27 -13.65 -19.72
CA ASP A 397 16.19 -12.60 -19.30
C ASP A 397 17.57 -12.89 -19.90
N GLY A 398 18.00 -12.02 -20.82
CA GLY A 398 19.25 -12.18 -21.55
C GLY A 398 20.49 -11.78 -20.74
N PHE A 399 20.33 -11.06 -19.63
CA PHE A 399 21.42 -10.52 -18.83
C PHE A 399 21.18 -10.75 -17.33
N PRO A 400 20.95 -12.01 -16.90
CA PRO A 400 20.65 -12.31 -15.51
C PRO A 400 21.83 -11.91 -14.62
N LEU A 401 21.54 -11.29 -13.47
CA LEU A 401 22.58 -10.87 -12.53
C LEU A 401 23.07 -12.06 -11.70
N MET A 402 24.39 -12.19 -11.53
CA MET A 402 25.01 -13.26 -10.72
C MET A 402 24.82 -13.06 -9.22
N ARG A 403 24.51 -11.83 -8.79
CA ARG A 403 24.31 -11.48 -7.39
C ARG A 403 23.06 -10.62 -7.23
N PRO A 404 22.40 -10.71 -6.06
CA PRO A 404 21.31 -9.80 -5.75
C PRO A 404 21.79 -8.35 -5.82
N VAL A 405 20.94 -7.47 -6.35
CA VAL A 405 21.13 -6.03 -6.27
C VAL A 405 21.17 -5.63 -4.78
N ASP A 406 22.15 -4.81 -4.39
CA ASP A 406 22.32 -4.44 -2.99
C ASP A 406 21.29 -3.38 -2.56
N LEU A 407 20.23 -3.86 -1.94
CA LEU A 407 19.12 -3.04 -1.44
C LEU A 407 19.03 -3.05 0.09
N ARG A 408 20.11 -3.44 0.78
CA ARG A 408 20.10 -3.69 2.24
C ARG A 408 19.79 -2.46 3.08
N ASN A 409 20.04 -1.27 2.55
CA ASN A 409 19.80 0.01 3.22
C ASN A 409 18.38 0.56 2.98
N MET A 410 17.52 -0.15 2.24
CA MET A 410 16.15 0.28 2.01
C MET A 410 15.30 0.23 3.28
N PRO A 411 14.60 1.33 3.65
CA PRO A 411 13.69 1.34 4.79
C PRO A 411 12.58 0.27 4.69
N ALA A 412 12.03 0.10 3.48
CA ALA A 412 10.99 -0.88 3.19
C ALA A 412 11.41 -2.30 3.57
N LEU A 413 12.66 -2.67 3.30
CA LEU A 413 13.19 -4.00 3.62
C LEU A 413 13.27 -4.24 5.13
N ARG A 414 13.56 -3.22 5.94
CA ARG A 414 13.57 -3.36 7.41
C ARG A 414 12.17 -3.64 7.93
N LYS A 415 11.18 -2.86 7.49
CA LYS A 415 9.77 -3.05 7.86
C LYS A 415 9.24 -4.41 7.41
N ALA A 416 9.54 -4.85 6.19
CA ALA A 416 9.17 -6.17 5.71
C ALA A 416 9.77 -7.30 6.58
N LYS A 417 11.04 -7.18 6.99
CA LYS A 417 11.67 -8.14 7.91
C LYS A 417 10.99 -8.18 9.27
N GLU A 418 10.54 -7.04 9.80
CA GLU A 418 9.79 -7.00 11.06
C GLU A 418 8.47 -7.76 10.94
N LEU A 419 7.75 -7.58 9.84
CA LEU A 419 6.51 -8.29 9.57
C LEU A 419 6.74 -9.81 9.44
N MET A 420 7.85 -10.24 8.84
CA MET A 420 8.15 -11.66 8.60
C MET A 420 8.74 -12.39 9.82
N ARG A 421 9.02 -11.69 10.92
CA ARG A 421 9.41 -12.37 12.17
C ARG A 421 8.20 -13.14 12.70
N PRO A 422 8.34 -14.43 13.06
CA PRO A 422 7.29 -15.14 13.76
C PRO A 422 6.88 -14.35 14.99
N GLY A 423 5.66 -13.83 15.02
CA GLY A 423 5.17 -13.06 16.15
C GLY A 423 4.99 -13.95 17.38
N GLU A 424 5.51 -13.53 18.53
CA GLU A 424 5.10 -14.02 19.86
C GLU A 424 3.61 -13.77 20.14
N THR A 425 2.90 -13.08 19.23
CA THR A 425 1.49 -12.70 19.32
C THR A 425 0.50 -13.70 18.70
N ALA A 426 0.96 -14.79 18.07
CA ALA A 426 0.09 -15.85 17.53
C ALA A 426 -0.37 -16.89 18.57
N ARG A 427 -0.60 -16.49 19.84
CA ARG A 427 -1.05 -17.38 20.93
C ARG A 427 -2.52 -17.22 21.35
N THR A 428 -3.34 -16.46 20.63
CA THR A 428 -4.78 -16.36 20.95
C THR A 428 -5.65 -16.64 19.73
N GLY A 429 -6.14 -17.88 19.63
CA GLY A 429 -7.18 -18.27 18.66
C GLY A 429 -6.97 -19.69 18.14
N ALA A 430 -7.78 -20.63 18.60
CA ALA A 430 -7.67 -22.06 18.37
C ALA A 430 -7.64 -22.47 16.88
N GLY A 431 -6.77 -23.43 16.56
CA GLY A 431 -6.71 -24.10 15.26
C GLY A 431 -5.31 -24.61 14.93
N ALA A 432 -4.84 -25.62 15.65
CA ALA A 432 -3.56 -26.27 15.40
C ALA A 432 -3.51 -26.86 13.98
N TRP A 433 -2.74 -26.23 13.10
CA TRP A 433 -2.22 -26.87 11.89
C TRP A 433 -0.73 -27.10 12.06
N LEU A 434 -0.33 -28.34 11.78
CA LEU A 434 1.02 -28.88 11.84
C LEU A 434 2.03 -27.92 11.19
N ALA A 435 2.85 -27.31 12.03
CA ALA A 435 4.04 -26.59 11.60
C ALA A 435 5.02 -27.59 10.96
N VAL A 436 5.18 -27.51 9.63
CA VAL A 436 6.35 -28.04 8.95
C VAL A 436 7.42 -26.94 9.01
N PRO A 437 8.54 -27.15 9.75
CA PRO A 437 9.59 -26.15 9.83
C PRO A 437 10.45 -26.23 8.57
N LEU A 438 10.15 -25.41 7.56
CA LEU A 438 11.00 -25.26 6.37
C LEU A 438 11.58 -23.83 6.31
N LEU A 439 12.83 -23.74 6.74
CA LEU A 439 13.88 -22.83 6.25
C LEU A 439 13.72 -21.33 6.52
N SER A 440 13.90 -20.95 7.78
CA SER A 440 14.27 -19.60 8.24
C SER A 440 15.76 -19.24 8.02
N ALA A 441 16.51 -20.01 7.22
CA ALA A 441 17.97 -19.85 7.10
C ALA A 441 18.42 -18.87 5.99
N THR A 442 17.60 -18.60 4.96
CA THR A 442 18.04 -17.86 3.76
C THR A 442 18.12 -16.35 3.95
N LEU A 443 17.43 -15.77 4.93
CA LEU A 443 17.49 -14.33 5.24
C LEU A 443 18.57 -13.96 6.27
N ILE A 444 19.15 -14.94 6.98
CA ILE A 444 20.17 -14.74 8.03
C ILE A 444 21.54 -15.30 7.60
N GLY A 445 21.59 -16.29 6.69
CA GLY A 445 22.81 -16.98 6.27
C GLY A 445 23.77 -16.23 5.33
N PHE A 446 23.37 -15.10 4.73
CA PHE A 446 24.18 -14.41 3.71
C PHE A 446 25.21 -13.40 4.26
N PHE A 447 25.53 -13.42 5.56
CA PHE A 447 26.42 -12.44 6.21
C PHE A 447 27.71 -12.98 6.83
N CYS A 448 28.14 -14.22 6.56
CA CYS A 448 29.37 -14.78 7.15
C CYS A 448 30.37 -15.45 6.20
N HIS A 449 30.58 -14.92 4.99
CA HIS A 449 31.77 -15.30 4.20
C HIS A 449 32.60 -14.10 3.75
N ARG A 450 33.22 -13.44 4.73
CA ARG A 450 34.50 -12.72 4.60
C ARG A 450 35.00 -12.38 6.00
N ILE A 451 35.79 -13.28 6.60
CA ILE A 451 36.90 -13.02 7.54
C ILE A 451 37.55 -14.40 7.79
N THR A 452 38.68 -14.65 7.13
CA THR A 452 39.92 -15.29 7.63
C THR A 452 40.74 -15.82 6.46
N ARG A 453 41.42 -14.92 5.75
CA ARG A 453 42.75 -15.22 5.20
C ARG A 453 43.68 -14.07 5.54
N ARG A 454 44.30 -14.16 6.73
CA ARG A 454 45.60 -13.57 7.06
C ARG A 454 46.24 -14.37 8.20
N GLY A 455 47.18 -15.24 7.84
CA GLY A 455 48.54 -15.21 8.41
C GLY A 455 48.94 -16.24 9.48
N LYS A 456 50.03 -16.96 9.13
CA LYS A 456 51.04 -17.68 9.95
C LYS A 456 50.66 -19.13 10.27
N VAL A 457 51.45 -20.16 9.92
CA VAL A 457 52.91 -20.27 9.69
C VAL A 457 53.24 -20.68 8.27
#